data_AF-A0A517NUF3-F1
#
_entry.id   AF-A0A517NUF3-F1
#
_cell.length_a   1.000
_cell.length_b   1.000
_cell.length_c   1.000
_cell.angle_alpha   90.00
_cell.angle_beta   90.00
_cell.angle_gamma   90.00
#
_symmetry.space_group_name_H-M   'P 1'
#
loop_
_entity.id
_entity.type
_entity.pdbx_description
1 polymer ?
#
loop_
_entity_poly.entity_id
_entity_poly.type
_entity_poly.pdbx_seq_one_letter_code
_entity_poly.pdbx_strand_id
1 'polypeptide(L)'
;MSINVIGWDRMASAELLKQFRGCLPLLETERRASLIVDTIAQRLIYMLRTASRKQLATEAKTFFRLSELAEDASVNQTSLGSISDAAMLFGRALSLAVDNHDDASIESTLASYDKRSKAFFEIMLESGSEPLRRTDLKRRFNDHPDDLAISESQLSHMLRDFDNANLIFRSRVTGGKQVVVGLTPQGREIAEQKAAPSWQPILRQFLDIGFDANDVAPLYEMLCDSGFPKDEVLLEVLRLAAVRSTARQAANDEPSDDDTGWRYQDAAWQPPINLLQSLRVDSDAWSSDFREPFSNARSHRHNSGKTISI
;
A
#
# COMPACT_ATOMS: atom_id res chain seq x y z
N MET A 1 31.89 -19.04 -10.70
CA MET A 1 30.81 -18.05 -10.47
C MET A 1 29.57 -18.81 -10.03
N SER A 2 29.01 -18.52 -8.86
CA SER A 2 27.74 -19.08 -8.40
C SER A 2 26.59 -18.19 -8.86
N ILE A 3 25.52 -18.78 -9.41
CA ILE A 3 24.28 -18.06 -9.71
C ILE A 3 23.53 -17.89 -8.39
N ASN A 4 23.35 -16.66 -7.94
CA ASN A 4 22.50 -16.34 -6.80
C ASN A 4 21.15 -15.78 -7.31
N VAL A 5 20.12 -16.62 -7.27
CA VAL A 5 18.74 -16.26 -7.65
C VAL A 5 17.91 -15.77 -6.46
N ILE A 6 18.48 -15.74 -5.25
CA ILE A 6 17.79 -15.24 -4.06
C ILE A 6 17.45 -13.76 -4.27
N GLY A 7 16.16 -13.43 -4.15
CA GLY A 7 15.65 -12.05 -4.26
C GLY A 7 15.21 -11.63 -5.67
N TRP A 8 15.35 -12.49 -6.68
CA TRP A 8 14.83 -12.22 -8.03
C TRP A 8 13.29 -12.07 -8.04
N ASP A 9 12.59 -12.67 -7.07
CA ASP A 9 11.15 -12.52 -6.85
C ASP A 9 10.73 -11.08 -6.52
N ARG A 10 11.64 -10.25 -5.98
CA ARG A 10 11.37 -8.84 -5.58
C ARG A 10 12.16 -7.82 -6.38
N MET A 11 13.00 -8.28 -7.30
CA MET A 11 13.88 -7.43 -8.09
C MET A 11 13.09 -6.53 -9.05
N ALA A 12 13.63 -5.36 -9.41
CA ALA A 12 13.06 -4.54 -10.47
C ALA A 12 13.19 -5.26 -11.83
N SER A 13 12.20 -5.14 -12.71
CA SER A 13 12.15 -5.88 -13.98
C SER A 13 13.36 -5.63 -14.90
N ALA A 14 13.90 -4.41 -14.88
CA ALA A 14 15.11 -4.06 -15.62
C ALA A 14 16.37 -4.76 -15.08
N GLU A 15 16.49 -4.86 -13.75
CA GLU A 15 17.60 -5.54 -13.10
C GLU A 15 17.48 -7.07 -13.28
N LEU A 16 16.26 -7.62 -13.26
CA LEU A 16 16.01 -9.03 -13.58
C LEU A 16 16.52 -9.40 -14.98
N LEU A 17 16.21 -8.59 -16.00
CA LEU A 17 16.70 -8.81 -17.37
C LEU A 17 18.24 -8.75 -17.45
N LYS A 18 18.84 -7.81 -16.73
CA LYS A 18 20.30 -7.65 -16.68
C LYS A 18 20.97 -8.86 -16.02
N GLN A 19 20.46 -9.29 -14.87
CA GLN A 19 20.97 -10.46 -14.14
C GLN A 19 20.77 -11.75 -14.94
N PHE A 20 19.61 -11.92 -15.60
CA PHE A 20 19.35 -13.07 -16.46
C PHE A 20 20.35 -13.16 -17.62
N ARG A 21 20.58 -12.04 -18.34
CA ARG A 21 21.59 -11.99 -19.42
C ARG A 21 22.99 -12.36 -18.93
N GLY A 22 23.39 -11.86 -17.76
CA GLY A 22 24.68 -12.20 -17.15
C GLY A 22 24.80 -13.67 -16.75
N CYS A 23 23.68 -14.34 -16.49
CA CYS A 23 23.64 -15.74 -16.10
C CYS A 23 23.54 -16.72 -17.28
N LEU A 24 23.13 -16.28 -18.47
CA LEU A 24 22.93 -17.15 -19.64
C LEU A 24 24.11 -18.10 -19.91
N PRO A 25 25.39 -17.65 -19.91
CA PRO A 25 26.53 -18.55 -20.13
C PRO A 25 26.74 -19.59 -19.02
N LEU A 26 26.10 -19.43 -17.87
CA LEU A 26 26.26 -20.26 -16.68
C LEU A 26 25.11 -21.29 -16.52
N LEU A 27 24.12 -21.30 -17.42
CA LEU A 27 22.92 -22.14 -17.36
C LEU A 27 23.05 -23.47 -18.10
N GLU A 28 24.25 -24.04 -18.06
CA GLU A 28 24.59 -25.29 -18.75
C GLU A 28 23.95 -26.55 -18.11
N THR A 29 23.26 -26.42 -16.98
CA THR A 29 22.69 -27.58 -16.25
C THR A 29 21.19 -27.45 -16.05
N GLU A 30 20.45 -28.54 -16.26
CA GLU A 30 19.00 -28.62 -16.03
C GLU A 30 18.61 -28.19 -14.61
N ARG A 31 19.42 -28.52 -13.61
CA ARG A 31 19.19 -28.13 -12.22
C ARG A 31 19.15 -26.61 -12.02
N ARG A 32 19.97 -25.85 -12.75
CA ARG A 32 19.98 -24.37 -12.68
C ARG A 32 18.82 -23.76 -13.46
N ALA A 33 18.46 -24.36 -14.59
CA ALA A 33 17.28 -23.94 -15.37
C ALA A 33 16.00 -24.11 -14.54
N SER A 34 15.82 -25.27 -13.89
CA SER A 34 14.67 -25.52 -13.00
C SER A 34 14.58 -24.50 -11.86
N LEU A 35 15.70 -24.15 -11.23
CA LEU A 35 15.72 -23.16 -10.15
C LEU A 35 15.27 -21.76 -10.63
N ILE A 36 15.65 -21.37 -11.85
CA ILE A 36 15.20 -20.13 -12.47
C ILE A 36 13.69 -20.18 -12.75
N VAL A 37 13.20 -21.27 -13.33
CA VAL A 37 11.77 -21.44 -13.61
C VAL A 37 10.95 -21.34 -12.32
N ASP A 38 11.39 -22.00 -11.23
CA ASP A 38 10.72 -21.92 -9.93
C ASP A 38 10.71 -20.49 -9.37
N THR A 39 11.84 -19.78 -9.49
CA THR A 39 11.97 -18.40 -9.02
C THR A 39 11.06 -17.46 -9.82
N ILE A 40 10.99 -17.65 -11.14
CA ILE A 40 10.09 -16.91 -12.01
C ILE A 40 8.62 -17.22 -11.66
N ALA A 41 8.27 -18.48 -11.40
CA ALA A 41 6.92 -18.88 -11.01
C ALA A 41 6.51 -18.24 -9.67
N GLN A 42 7.41 -18.20 -8.68
CA GLN A 42 7.18 -17.50 -7.42
C GLN A 42 6.95 -16.01 -7.62
N ARG A 43 7.72 -15.38 -8.51
CA ARG A 43 7.56 -13.98 -8.90
C ARG A 43 6.20 -13.73 -9.56
N LEU A 44 5.77 -14.58 -10.49
CA LEU A 44 4.45 -14.49 -11.11
C LEU A 44 3.34 -14.53 -10.05
N ILE A 45 3.39 -15.50 -9.13
CA ILE A 45 2.40 -15.63 -8.05
C ILE A 45 2.40 -14.40 -7.15
N TYR A 46 3.57 -13.86 -6.82
CA TYR A 46 3.69 -12.62 -6.07
C TYR A 46 3.02 -11.46 -6.84
N MET A 47 3.40 -11.24 -8.10
CA MET A 47 2.88 -10.16 -8.94
C MET A 47 1.36 -10.24 -9.10
N LEU A 48 0.81 -11.41 -9.38
CA LEU A 48 -0.65 -11.59 -9.49
C LEU A 48 -1.41 -11.22 -8.21
N ARG A 49 -0.75 -11.24 -7.05
CA ARG A 49 -1.35 -10.89 -5.75
C ARG A 49 -1.11 -9.45 -5.33
N THR A 50 0.02 -8.86 -5.72
CA THR A 50 0.55 -7.63 -5.13
C THR A 50 0.92 -6.56 -6.15
N ALA A 51 0.74 -6.80 -7.44
CA ALA A 51 1.07 -5.82 -8.47
C ALA A 51 -0.17 -5.09 -8.99
N SER A 52 -0.02 -3.80 -9.28
CA SER A 52 -1.02 -3.02 -10.00
C SER A 52 -1.08 -3.43 -11.48
N ARG A 53 -2.15 -3.05 -12.20
CA ARG A 53 -2.29 -3.32 -13.64
C ARG A 53 -1.08 -2.83 -14.46
N LYS A 54 -0.58 -1.62 -14.16
CA LYS A 54 0.61 -1.07 -14.83
C LYS A 54 1.85 -1.92 -14.57
N GLN A 55 2.02 -2.43 -13.34
CA GLN A 55 3.11 -3.32 -12.99
C GLN A 55 2.95 -4.69 -13.67
N LEU A 56 1.75 -5.27 -13.69
CA LEU A 56 1.46 -6.52 -14.42
C LEU A 56 1.76 -6.38 -15.92
N ALA A 57 1.36 -5.26 -16.55
CA ALA A 57 1.63 -5.00 -17.96
C ALA A 57 3.12 -4.80 -18.26
N THR A 58 3.84 -4.13 -17.36
CA THR A 58 5.30 -3.95 -17.46
C THR A 58 6.04 -5.29 -17.30
N GLU A 59 5.57 -6.11 -16.38
CA GLU A 59 6.17 -7.42 -16.10
C GLU A 59 5.84 -8.44 -17.19
N ALA A 60 4.64 -8.40 -17.78
CA ALA A 60 4.29 -9.20 -18.95
C ALA A 60 5.27 -8.97 -20.11
N LYS A 61 5.56 -7.70 -20.43
CA LYS A 61 6.58 -7.32 -21.43
C LYS A 61 7.97 -7.82 -21.07
N THR A 62 8.30 -7.81 -19.77
CA THR A 62 9.59 -8.30 -19.27
C THR A 62 9.72 -9.82 -19.48
N PHE A 63 8.66 -10.58 -19.20
CA PHE A 63 8.66 -12.02 -19.43
C PHE A 63 8.69 -12.41 -20.90
N PHE A 64 8.02 -11.67 -21.79
CA PHE A 64 8.18 -11.88 -23.23
C PHE A 64 9.63 -11.65 -23.69
N ARG A 65 10.28 -10.58 -23.21
CA ARG A 65 11.71 -10.35 -23.50
C ARG A 65 12.63 -11.42 -22.92
N LEU A 66 12.32 -11.97 -21.74
CA LEU A 66 13.07 -13.09 -21.16
C LEU A 66 12.92 -14.35 -22.03
N SER A 67 11.73 -14.60 -22.56
CA SER A 67 11.49 -15.72 -23.49
C SER A 67 12.32 -15.57 -24.76
N GLU A 68 12.27 -14.40 -25.41
CA GLU A 68 13.07 -14.11 -26.60
C GLU A 68 14.58 -14.32 -26.35
N LEU A 69 15.10 -13.79 -25.23
CA LEU A 69 16.51 -13.96 -24.86
C LEU A 69 16.91 -15.41 -24.58
N ALA A 70 16.02 -16.19 -23.97
CA ALA A 70 16.25 -17.60 -23.71
C ALA A 70 16.18 -18.44 -24.99
N GLU A 71 15.25 -18.10 -25.90
CA GLU A 71 15.10 -18.74 -27.21
C GLU A 71 16.34 -18.52 -28.09
N ASP A 72 16.82 -17.27 -28.21
CA ASP A 72 18.04 -16.93 -28.94
C ASP A 72 19.26 -17.69 -28.42
N ALA A 73 19.34 -17.89 -27.09
CA ALA A 73 20.42 -18.63 -26.45
C ALA A 73 20.25 -20.16 -26.55
N SER A 74 19.01 -20.66 -26.72
CA SER A 74 18.68 -22.08 -26.74
C SER A 74 19.16 -22.81 -28.00
N VAL A 75 19.48 -22.08 -29.08
CA VAL A 75 20.06 -22.63 -30.33
C VAL A 75 21.27 -23.52 -30.06
N ASN A 76 21.98 -23.28 -28.95
CA ASN A 76 23.16 -24.04 -28.55
C ASN A 76 22.97 -24.87 -27.26
N GLN A 77 21.82 -24.78 -26.56
CA GLN A 77 21.58 -25.41 -25.25
C GLN A 77 20.11 -25.77 -25.00
N THR A 78 19.81 -27.07 -24.94
CA THR A 78 18.43 -27.60 -24.78
C THR A 78 17.76 -27.21 -23.46
N SER A 79 18.54 -26.99 -22.39
CA SER A 79 18.04 -26.61 -21.06
C SER A 79 17.34 -25.25 -21.03
N LEU A 80 17.69 -24.34 -21.94
CA LEU A 80 17.14 -22.98 -22.02
C LEU A 80 15.75 -22.93 -22.66
N GLY A 81 15.35 -23.96 -23.43
CA GLY A 81 14.00 -24.05 -23.99
C GLY A 81 12.92 -24.03 -22.92
N SER A 82 13.14 -24.75 -21.82
CA SER A 82 12.22 -24.77 -20.67
C SER A 82 12.03 -23.39 -20.01
N ILE A 83 13.07 -22.55 -20.01
CA ILE A 83 13.01 -21.19 -19.47
C ILE A 83 12.24 -20.29 -20.43
N SER A 84 12.47 -20.42 -21.74
CA SER A 84 11.72 -19.68 -22.75
C SER A 84 10.23 -19.98 -22.67
N ASP A 85 9.86 -21.26 -22.67
CA ASP A 85 8.46 -21.69 -22.60
C ASP A 85 7.77 -21.18 -21.32
N ALA A 86 8.45 -21.30 -20.18
CA ALA A 86 7.93 -20.80 -18.91
C ALA A 86 7.74 -19.27 -18.95
N ALA A 87 8.74 -18.52 -19.40
CA ALA A 87 8.66 -17.07 -19.50
C ALA A 87 7.54 -16.63 -20.45
N MET A 88 7.37 -17.29 -21.60
CA MET A 88 6.27 -17.01 -22.53
C MET A 88 4.90 -17.27 -21.88
N LEU A 89 4.71 -18.42 -21.23
CA LEU A 89 3.47 -18.76 -20.55
C LEU A 89 3.12 -17.74 -19.45
N PHE A 90 4.11 -17.27 -18.70
CA PHE A 90 3.92 -16.29 -17.64
C PHE A 90 3.64 -14.89 -18.18
N GLY A 91 4.31 -14.48 -19.27
CA GLY A 91 3.98 -13.24 -19.99
C GLY A 91 2.53 -13.22 -20.47
N ARG A 92 2.05 -14.36 -21.01
CA ARG A 92 0.64 -14.53 -21.41
C ARG A 92 -0.30 -14.48 -20.21
N ALA A 93 0.02 -15.16 -19.11
CA ALA A 93 -0.82 -15.15 -17.91
C ALA A 93 -0.98 -13.75 -17.31
N LEU A 94 0.11 -12.95 -17.27
CA LEU A 94 0.06 -11.56 -16.83
C LEU A 94 -0.71 -10.67 -17.80
N SER A 95 -0.56 -10.88 -19.11
CA SER A 95 -1.33 -10.13 -20.12
C SER A 95 -2.82 -10.42 -19.98
N LEU A 96 -3.20 -11.69 -19.81
CA LEU A 96 -4.58 -12.08 -19.50
C LEU A 96 -5.07 -11.47 -18.18
N ALA A 97 -4.22 -11.36 -17.16
CA ALA A 97 -4.59 -10.66 -15.93
C ALA A 97 -4.84 -9.16 -16.18
N VAL A 98 -4.01 -8.51 -17.01
CA VAL A 98 -4.17 -7.11 -17.43
C VAL A 98 -5.43 -6.89 -18.26
N ASP A 99 -5.79 -7.85 -19.12
CA ASP A 99 -6.96 -7.78 -19.99
C ASP A 99 -8.26 -8.07 -19.21
N ASN A 100 -8.20 -8.94 -18.20
CA ASN A 100 -9.30 -9.20 -17.28
C ASN A 100 -9.42 -8.15 -16.16
N HIS A 101 -8.50 -7.18 -16.08
CA HIS A 101 -8.71 -5.93 -15.34
C HIS A 101 -9.71 -5.07 -16.12
N ASP A 102 -10.98 -5.47 -16.09
CA ASP A 102 -12.06 -4.82 -16.82
C ASP A 102 -12.61 -3.68 -15.95
N ASP A 103 -12.16 -2.45 -16.23
CA ASP A 103 -12.53 -1.24 -15.47
C ASP A 103 -14.06 -1.08 -15.41
N ALA A 104 -14.78 -1.51 -16.47
CA ALA A 104 -16.24 -1.54 -16.51
C ALA A 104 -16.86 -2.52 -15.50
N SER A 105 -16.24 -3.70 -15.30
CA SER A 105 -16.68 -4.68 -14.30
C SER A 105 -16.44 -4.15 -12.88
N ILE A 106 -15.35 -3.42 -12.67
CA ILE A 106 -15.04 -2.80 -11.38
C ILE A 106 -16.04 -1.69 -11.09
N GLU A 107 -16.27 -0.78 -12.02
CA GLU A 107 -17.27 0.28 -11.85
C GLU A 107 -18.66 -0.30 -11.61
N SER A 108 -19.06 -1.33 -12.36
CA SER A 108 -20.33 -2.03 -12.13
C SER A 108 -20.40 -2.68 -10.74
N THR A 109 -19.29 -3.27 -10.28
CA THR A 109 -19.19 -3.88 -8.94
C THR A 109 -19.33 -2.81 -7.86
N LEU A 110 -18.62 -1.70 -7.98
CA LEU A 110 -18.70 -0.59 -7.03
C LEU A 110 -20.09 0.04 -7.01
N ALA A 111 -20.67 0.30 -8.19
CA ALA A 111 -22.01 0.86 -8.33
C ALA A 111 -23.09 -0.04 -7.71
N SER A 112 -22.92 -1.36 -7.76
CA SER A 112 -23.84 -2.33 -7.14
C SER A 112 -23.91 -2.23 -5.61
N TYR A 113 -22.87 -1.67 -4.98
CA TYR A 113 -22.78 -1.48 -3.53
C TYR A 113 -22.89 -0.01 -3.10
N ASP A 114 -23.06 0.93 -4.05
CA ASP A 114 -23.29 2.37 -3.85
C ASP A 114 -22.52 2.96 -2.64
N LYS A 115 -23.19 3.64 -1.70
CA LYS A 115 -22.60 4.26 -0.50
C LYS A 115 -21.78 3.29 0.35
N ARG A 116 -22.09 1.99 0.33
CA ARG A 116 -21.36 0.97 1.10
C ARG A 116 -19.99 0.68 0.49
N SER A 117 -19.82 0.83 -0.82
CA SER A 117 -18.50 0.70 -1.44
C SER A 117 -17.54 1.81 -0.98
N LYS A 118 -18.03 3.05 -0.90
CA LYS A 118 -17.28 4.19 -0.38
C LYS A 118 -16.90 3.97 1.09
N ALA A 119 -17.89 3.67 1.95
CA ALA A 119 -17.65 3.39 3.37
C ALA A 119 -16.70 2.21 3.59
N PHE A 120 -16.77 1.15 2.75
CA PHE A 120 -15.82 0.05 2.80
C PHE A 120 -14.38 0.57 2.64
N PHE A 121 -14.15 1.37 1.60
CA PHE A 121 -12.82 1.88 1.32
C PHE A 121 -12.35 2.90 2.35
N GLU A 122 -13.23 3.75 2.88
CA GLU A 122 -12.91 4.66 4.00
C GLU A 122 -12.41 3.87 5.22
N ILE A 123 -13.18 2.88 5.68
CA ILE A 123 -12.81 2.00 6.80
C ILE A 123 -11.47 1.29 6.56
N MET A 124 -11.23 0.83 5.32
CA MET A 124 -9.99 0.14 4.97
C MET A 124 -8.79 1.09 4.89
N LEU A 125 -8.97 2.32 4.41
CA LEU A 125 -7.92 3.35 4.37
C LEU A 125 -7.54 3.83 5.77
N GLU A 126 -8.52 4.01 6.67
CA GLU A 126 -8.27 4.33 8.09
C GLU A 126 -7.42 3.28 8.80
N SER A 127 -7.51 2.03 8.34
CA SER A 127 -6.74 0.91 8.88
C SER A 127 -5.33 0.81 8.28
N GLY A 128 -4.98 1.72 7.36
CA GLY A 128 -3.67 1.83 6.75
C GLY A 128 -3.29 0.60 5.91
N SER A 129 -2.19 -0.05 6.26
CA SER A 129 -1.69 -1.27 5.61
C SER A 129 -2.15 -2.55 6.30
N GLU A 130 -2.79 -2.47 7.48
CA GLU A 130 -3.14 -3.66 8.25
C GLU A 130 -4.42 -4.32 7.74
N PRO A 131 -4.41 -5.64 7.49
CA PRO A 131 -5.62 -6.37 7.16
C PRO A 131 -6.59 -6.41 8.35
N LEU A 132 -7.87 -6.12 8.10
CA LEU A 132 -8.93 -6.15 9.09
C LEU A 132 -9.55 -7.54 9.21
N ARG A 133 -9.89 -7.96 10.42
CA ARG A 133 -10.76 -9.13 10.60
C ARG A 133 -12.16 -8.80 10.10
N ARG A 134 -12.82 -9.78 9.48
CA ARG A 134 -14.21 -9.64 9.01
C ARG A 134 -15.16 -9.13 10.11
N THR A 135 -14.98 -9.57 11.35
CA THR A 135 -15.79 -9.14 12.50
C THR A 135 -15.59 -7.67 12.83
N ASP A 136 -14.36 -7.16 12.70
CA ASP A 136 -14.04 -5.76 12.96
C ASP A 136 -14.55 -4.87 11.82
N LEU A 137 -14.42 -5.34 10.58
CA LEU A 137 -15.03 -4.70 9.40
C LEU A 137 -16.53 -4.50 9.57
N LYS A 138 -17.27 -5.54 9.98
CA LYS A 138 -18.71 -5.44 10.22
C LYS A 138 -19.05 -4.46 11.34
N ARG A 139 -18.29 -4.49 12.44
CA ARG A 139 -18.49 -3.56 13.57
C ARG A 139 -18.35 -2.12 13.09
N ARG A 140 -17.24 -1.81 12.41
CA ARG A 140 -16.99 -0.46 11.85
C ARG A 140 -18.05 -0.01 10.84
N PHE A 141 -18.57 -0.93 10.02
CA PHE A 141 -19.68 -0.62 9.12
C PHE A 141 -20.95 -0.18 9.86
N ASN A 142 -21.30 -0.89 10.94
CA ASN A 142 -22.48 -0.57 11.74
C ASN A 142 -22.29 0.68 12.59
N ASP A 143 -21.05 1.03 12.92
CA ASP A 143 -20.68 2.24 13.65
C ASP A 143 -20.42 3.45 12.71
N HIS A 144 -20.57 3.28 11.38
CA HIS A 144 -20.26 4.31 10.40
C HIS A 144 -21.26 5.49 10.49
N PRO A 145 -20.83 6.76 10.39
CA PRO A 145 -21.67 7.95 10.59
C PRO A 145 -22.89 8.03 9.66
N ASP A 146 -22.85 7.39 8.50
CA ASP A 146 -23.93 7.36 7.51
C ASP A 146 -25.00 6.29 7.77
N ASP A 147 -24.97 5.62 8.93
CA ASP A 147 -25.90 4.53 9.34
C ASP A 147 -25.99 3.40 8.28
N LEU A 148 -24.82 2.95 7.81
CA LEU A 148 -24.69 1.94 6.75
C LEU A 148 -24.66 0.51 7.32
N ALA A 149 -25.62 0.18 8.18
CA ALA A 149 -25.71 -1.14 8.79
C ALA A 149 -25.69 -2.27 7.74
N ILE A 150 -24.88 -3.30 7.99
CA ILE A 150 -24.68 -4.42 7.06
C ILE A 150 -24.83 -5.78 7.76
N SER A 151 -25.64 -6.66 7.16
CA SER A 151 -25.77 -8.04 7.64
C SER A 151 -24.54 -8.88 7.29
N GLU A 152 -24.32 -10.00 7.99
CA GLU A 152 -23.23 -10.94 7.67
C GLU A 152 -23.30 -11.47 6.23
N SER A 153 -24.50 -11.75 5.75
CA SER A 153 -24.72 -12.25 4.39
C SER A 153 -24.30 -11.19 3.37
N GLN A 154 -24.81 -9.96 3.51
CA GLN A 154 -24.45 -8.84 2.62
C GLN A 154 -22.95 -8.56 2.62
N LEU A 155 -22.30 -8.53 3.79
CA LEU A 155 -20.86 -8.36 3.88
C LEU A 155 -20.12 -9.51 3.17
N SER A 156 -20.61 -10.75 3.28
CA SER A 156 -19.98 -11.89 2.60
C SER A 156 -20.08 -11.78 1.09
N HIS A 157 -21.21 -11.31 0.57
CA HIS A 157 -21.42 -11.08 -0.85
C HIS A 157 -20.52 -9.96 -1.36
N MET A 158 -20.52 -8.80 -0.69
CA MET A 158 -19.66 -7.67 -1.05
C MET A 158 -18.17 -8.05 -1.04
N LEU A 159 -17.70 -8.75 -0.01
CA LEU A 159 -16.32 -9.23 0.06
C LEU A 159 -16.01 -10.32 -0.96
N ARG A 160 -17.00 -11.05 -1.49
CA ARG A 160 -16.76 -11.98 -2.59
C ARG A 160 -16.59 -11.22 -3.89
N ASP A 161 -17.45 -10.24 -4.14
CA ASP A 161 -17.42 -9.49 -5.39
C ASP A 161 -16.18 -8.59 -5.47
N PHE A 162 -15.77 -7.97 -4.36
CA PHE A 162 -14.52 -7.20 -4.31
C PHE A 162 -13.27 -8.07 -4.46
N ASP A 163 -13.28 -9.31 -3.95
CA ASP A 163 -12.19 -10.28 -4.13
C ASP A 163 -12.13 -10.76 -5.59
N ASN A 164 -13.29 -11.03 -6.20
CA ASN A 164 -13.40 -11.38 -7.62
C ASN A 164 -12.93 -10.24 -8.54
N ALA A 165 -13.21 -8.99 -8.15
CA ALA A 165 -12.75 -7.79 -8.85
C ALA A 165 -11.30 -7.40 -8.51
N ASN A 166 -10.57 -8.25 -7.77
CA ASN A 166 -9.18 -8.04 -7.34
C ASN A 166 -8.94 -6.73 -6.57
N LEU A 167 -9.94 -6.23 -5.85
CA LEU A 167 -9.85 -5.03 -5.02
C LEU A 167 -9.37 -5.37 -3.61
N ILE A 168 -9.64 -6.58 -3.15
CA ILE A 168 -9.23 -7.06 -1.83
C ILE A 168 -8.60 -8.43 -1.95
N PHE A 169 -7.84 -8.80 -0.93
CA PHE A 169 -7.48 -10.19 -0.70
C PHE A 169 -8.13 -10.69 0.59
N ARG A 170 -8.46 -11.97 0.62
CA ARG A 170 -8.98 -12.65 1.81
C ARG A 170 -8.04 -13.77 2.22
N SER A 171 -7.63 -13.77 3.48
CA SER A 171 -6.77 -14.83 4.04
C SER A 171 -7.33 -15.37 5.34
N ARG A 172 -7.11 -16.66 5.61
CA ARG A 172 -7.39 -17.25 6.93
C ARG A 172 -6.16 -17.15 7.80
N VAL A 173 -6.33 -16.73 9.04
CA VAL A 173 -5.25 -16.73 10.03
C VAL A 173 -4.83 -18.17 10.31
N THR A 174 -3.53 -18.46 10.23
CA THR A 174 -2.98 -19.79 10.52
C THR A 174 -3.40 -20.25 11.92
N GLY A 175 -4.01 -21.44 12.01
CA GLY A 175 -4.50 -22.00 13.28
C GLY A 175 -5.84 -21.44 13.78
N GLY A 176 -6.51 -20.56 13.02
CA GLY A 176 -7.80 -19.96 13.39
C GLY A 176 -8.91 -20.14 12.34
N LYS A 177 -10.15 -19.93 12.77
CA LYS A 177 -11.32 -19.82 11.87
C LYS A 177 -11.55 -18.39 11.34
N GLN A 178 -10.71 -17.43 11.75
CA GLN A 178 -10.88 -16.02 11.39
C GLN A 178 -10.36 -15.72 9.99
N VAL A 179 -11.14 -14.92 9.26
CA VAL A 179 -10.79 -14.38 7.95
C VAL A 179 -10.36 -12.92 8.13
N VAL A 180 -9.19 -12.59 7.60
CA VAL A 180 -8.69 -11.22 7.44
C VAL A 180 -8.87 -10.77 6.00
N VAL A 181 -9.10 -9.48 5.84
CA VAL A 181 -9.36 -8.79 4.58
C VAL A 181 -8.38 -7.64 4.48
N GLY A 182 -7.67 -7.52 3.36
CA GLY A 182 -6.79 -6.38 3.08
C GLY A 182 -7.04 -5.84 1.68
N LEU A 183 -6.65 -4.58 1.43
CA LEU A 183 -6.66 -4.01 0.09
C LEU A 183 -5.52 -4.59 -0.73
N THR A 184 -5.81 -4.99 -1.97
CA THR A 184 -4.77 -5.16 -2.98
C THR A 184 -4.22 -3.78 -3.38
N PRO A 185 -3.11 -3.69 -4.13
CA PRO A 185 -2.66 -2.41 -4.66
C PRO A 185 -3.73 -1.72 -5.51
N GLN A 186 -4.47 -2.49 -6.31
CA GLN A 186 -5.55 -1.94 -7.11
C GLN A 186 -6.69 -1.42 -6.24
N GLY A 187 -7.14 -2.20 -5.25
CA GLY A 187 -8.16 -1.73 -4.34
C GLY A 187 -7.72 -0.52 -3.53
N ARG A 188 -6.43 -0.40 -3.23
CA ARG A 188 -5.86 0.80 -2.60
C ARG A 188 -5.91 2.01 -3.54
N GLU A 189 -5.51 1.85 -4.78
CA GLU A 189 -5.60 2.92 -5.79
C GLU A 189 -7.05 3.40 -5.97
N ILE A 190 -8.00 2.48 -6.07
CA ILE A 190 -9.42 2.80 -6.19
C ILE A 190 -9.98 3.41 -4.90
N ALA A 191 -9.59 2.90 -3.74
CA ALA A 191 -9.96 3.48 -2.46
C ALA A 191 -9.47 4.94 -2.37
N GLU A 192 -8.22 5.20 -2.75
CA GLU A 192 -7.64 6.54 -2.76
C GLU A 192 -8.31 7.46 -3.79
N GLN A 193 -8.90 6.94 -4.86
CA GLN A 193 -9.65 7.75 -5.83
C GLN A 193 -11.12 8.01 -5.41
N LYS A 194 -11.76 7.05 -4.75
CA LYS A 194 -13.22 7.06 -4.48
C LYS A 194 -13.58 7.49 -3.06
N ALA A 195 -12.72 7.20 -2.09
CA ALA A 195 -12.96 7.41 -0.67
C ALA A 195 -12.06 8.50 -0.05
N ALA A 196 -10.88 8.76 -0.62
CA ALA A 196 -10.07 9.86 -0.13
C ALA A 196 -10.77 11.21 -0.37
N PRO A 197 -10.70 12.15 0.59
CA PRO A 197 -11.05 13.53 0.32
C PRO A 197 -10.29 14.05 -0.89
N SER A 198 -10.92 14.89 -1.72
CA SER A 198 -10.35 15.43 -2.96
C SER A 198 -8.98 16.11 -2.78
N TRP A 199 -8.70 16.62 -1.58
CA TRP A 199 -7.41 17.23 -1.23
C TRP A 199 -6.27 16.21 -1.04
N GLN A 200 -6.56 14.96 -0.69
CA GLN A 200 -5.53 13.98 -0.30
C GLN A 200 -4.64 13.53 -1.47
N PRO A 201 -5.17 13.26 -2.68
CA PRO A 201 -4.34 13.00 -3.85
C PRO A 201 -3.45 14.19 -4.23
N ILE A 202 -3.98 15.41 -4.11
CA ILE A 202 -3.24 16.66 -4.37
C ILE A 202 -2.04 16.75 -3.42
N LEU A 203 -2.27 16.59 -2.12
CA LEU A 203 -1.21 16.65 -1.11
C LEU A 203 -0.11 15.61 -1.37
N ARG A 204 -0.48 14.36 -1.70
CA ARG A 204 0.50 13.31 -1.98
C ARG A 204 1.35 13.62 -3.22
N GLN A 205 0.73 14.10 -4.29
CA GLN A 205 1.43 14.47 -5.51
C GLN A 205 2.52 15.52 -5.25
N PHE A 206 2.21 16.54 -4.45
CA PHE A 206 3.18 17.59 -4.09
C PHE A 206 4.29 17.05 -3.18
N LEU A 207 3.98 16.18 -2.22
CA LEU A 207 4.99 15.56 -1.37
C LEU A 207 5.96 14.64 -2.14
N ASP A 208 5.49 13.98 -3.20
CA ASP A 208 6.30 13.06 -4.02
C ASP A 208 7.22 13.81 -5.01
N ILE A 209 6.73 14.89 -5.62
CA ILE A 209 7.50 15.71 -6.58
C ILE A 209 8.48 16.64 -5.85
N GLY A 210 8.15 17.02 -4.62
CA GLY A 210 8.80 18.11 -3.92
C GLY A 210 8.30 19.47 -4.42
N PHE A 211 8.28 20.45 -3.53
CA PHE A 211 7.83 21.82 -3.81
C PHE A 211 8.65 22.83 -3.02
N ASP A 212 8.69 24.09 -3.46
CA ASP A 212 9.48 25.14 -2.83
C ASP A 212 8.63 26.04 -1.89
N ALA A 213 9.27 27.03 -1.27
CA ALA A 213 8.60 27.94 -0.35
C ALA A 213 7.57 28.86 -1.03
N ASN A 214 7.73 29.14 -2.33
CA ASN A 214 6.80 29.94 -3.12
C ASN A 214 5.53 29.15 -3.47
N ASP A 215 5.65 27.82 -3.60
CA ASP A 215 4.53 26.92 -3.88
C ASP A 215 3.58 26.72 -2.70
N VAL A 216 4.01 27.06 -1.47
CA VAL A 216 3.26 26.77 -0.23
C VAL A 216 1.89 27.45 -0.19
N ALA A 217 1.82 28.75 -0.50
CA ALA A 217 0.56 29.49 -0.42
C ALA A 217 -0.45 29.04 -1.51
N PRO A 218 -0.07 28.90 -2.79
CA PRO A 218 -0.94 28.32 -3.81
C PRO A 218 -1.40 26.89 -3.48
N LEU A 219 -0.51 26.04 -2.96
CA LEU A 219 -0.84 24.67 -2.56
C LEU A 219 -1.85 24.66 -1.39
N TYR A 220 -1.64 25.51 -0.39
CA TYR A 220 -2.53 25.63 0.75
C TYR A 220 -3.94 26.06 0.33
N GLU A 221 -4.06 27.07 -0.55
CA GLU A 221 -5.34 27.49 -1.11
C GLU A 221 -6.01 26.35 -1.90
N MET A 222 -5.26 25.65 -2.75
CA MET A 222 -5.78 24.53 -3.54
C MET A 222 -6.29 23.37 -2.67
N LEU A 223 -5.59 23.05 -1.57
CA LEU A 223 -6.02 22.03 -0.62
C LEU A 223 -7.31 22.45 0.10
N CYS A 224 -7.38 23.72 0.53
CA CYS A 224 -8.57 24.25 1.20
C CYS A 224 -9.80 24.25 0.27
N ASP A 225 -9.62 24.68 -0.98
CA ASP A 225 -10.68 24.67 -2.01
C ASP A 225 -11.14 23.24 -2.34
N SER A 226 -10.24 22.26 -2.15
CA SER A 226 -10.51 20.83 -2.29
C SER A 226 -11.10 20.19 -1.03
N GLY A 227 -11.54 20.99 -0.06
CA GLY A 227 -12.22 20.57 1.16
C GLY A 227 -11.31 20.26 2.35
N PHE A 228 -10.03 20.64 2.29
CA PHE A 228 -9.14 20.55 3.46
C PHE A 228 -9.53 21.64 4.49
N PRO A 229 -9.61 21.34 5.79
CA PRO A 229 -9.91 22.36 6.80
C PRO A 229 -8.84 23.46 6.85
N LYS A 230 -9.25 24.72 6.77
CA LYS A 230 -8.35 25.88 6.94
C LYS A 230 -7.75 25.86 8.35
N ASP A 231 -6.46 25.55 8.44
CA ASP A 231 -5.71 25.39 9.69
C ASP A 231 -4.30 25.97 9.54
N GLU A 232 -3.90 26.85 10.46
CA GLU A 232 -2.55 27.41 10.52
C GLU A 232 -1.48 26.34 10.72
N VAL A 233 -1.81 25.24 11.40
CA VAL A 233 -0.90 24.11 11.61
C VAL A 233 -0.55 23.45 10.28
N LEU A 234 -1.52 23.29 9.37
CA LEU A 234 -1.24 22.73 8.04
C LEU A 234 -0.32 23.65 7.23
N LEU A 235 -0.60 24.96 7.24
CA LEU A 235 0.22 25.94 6.53
C LEU A 235 1.68 25.86 7.00
N GLU A 236 1.90 25.71 8.30
CA GLU A 236 3.24 25.56 8.87
C GLU A 236 3.88 24.21 8.52
N VAL A 237 3.11 23.11 8.50
CA VAL A 237 3.58 21.80 8.04
C VAL A 237 4.02 21.85 6.56
N LEU A 238 3.27 22.53 5.70
CA LEU A 238 3.63 22.71 4.28
C LEU A 238 4.90 23.55 4.12
N ARG A 239 5.08 24.62 4.91
CA ARG A 239 6.34 25.40 4.93
C ARG A 239 7.54 24.54 5.32
N LEU A 240 7.39 23.71 6.35
CA LEU A 240 8.46 22.80 6.78
C LEU A 240 8.79 21.74 5.73
N ALA A 241 7.76 21.20 5.07
CA ALA A 241 7.94 20.25 3.98
C ALA A 241 8.67 20.89 2.78
N ALA A 242 8.34 22.13 2.42
CA ALA A 242 9.02 22.88 1.37
C ALA A 242 10.51 23.11 1.69
N VAL A 243 10.83 23.59 2.90
CA VAL A 243 12.23 23.80 3.34
C VAL A 243 13.03 22.51 3.24
N ARG A 244 12.43 21.38 3.65
CA ARG A 244 13.08 20.06 3.56
C ARG A 244 13.28 19.60 2.12
N SER A 245 12.31 19.87 1.25
CA SER A 245 12.38 19.56 -0.18
C SER A 245 13.52 20.32 -0.86
N THR A 246 13.62 21.63 -0.62
CA THR A 246 14.70 22.48 -1.18
C THR A 246 16.09 22.04 -0.66
N ALA A 247 16.22 21.72 0.63
CA ALA A 247 17.47 21.21 1.19
C ALA A 247 17.89 19.87 0.55
N ARG A 248 16.92 19.00 0.22
CA ARG A 248 17.17 17.72 -0.46
C ARG A 248 17.58 17.92 -1.92
N GLN A 249 16.98 18.89 -2.63
CA GLN A 249 17.37 19.23 -3.99
C GLN A 249 18.79 19.81 -4.03
N ALA A 250 19.12 20.75 -3.13
CA ALA A 250 20.46 21.31 -3.02
C ALA A 250 21.53 20.25 -2.72
N ALA A 251 21.23 19.25 -1.89
CA ALA A 251 22.13 18.13 -1.61
C ALA A 251 22.31 17.17 -2.81
N ASN A 252 21.35 17.13 -3.74
CA ASN A 252 21.44 16.30 -4.96
C ASN A 252 22.10 17.05 -6.12
N ASP A 253 22.07 18.39 -6.12
CA ASP A 253 22.65 19.24 -7.16
C ASP A 253 24.14 19.59 -6.89
N GLU A 254 24.70 19.19 -5.75
CA GLU A 254 26.16 19.28 -5.56
C GLU A 254 26.85 18.36 -6.58
N PRO A 255 27.72 18.91 -7.45
CA PRO A 255 28.42 18.11 -8.44
C PRO A 255 29.26 17.06 -7.72
N SER A 256 29.14 15.80 -8.14
CA SER A 256 30.04 14.74 -7.66
C SER A 256 31.43 15.02 -8.21
N ASP A 257 32.18 15.87 -7.52
CA ASP A 257 33.62 15.97 -7.67
C ASP A 257 34.21 14.67 -7.10
N ASP A 258 34.29 13.66 -7.97
CA ASP A 258 35.24 12.57 -7.84
C ASP A 258 36.66 13.20 -7.85
N ASP A 259 37.14 13.63 -6.68
CA ASP A 259 38.55 13.38 -6.29
C ASP A 259 38.89 13.53 -4.79
N THR A 260 37.93 13.58 -3.85
CA THR A 260 38.29 13.44 -2.43
C THR A 260 37.34 12.53 -1.68
N GLY A 261 37.84 11.35 -1.33
CA GLY A 261 37.13 10.29 -0.62
C GLY A 261 36.76 10.62 0.84
N TRP A 262 35.87 11.59 1.04
CA TRP A 262 35.16 11.80 2.30
C TRP A 262 33.69 11.45 2.12
N ARG A 263 33.31 10.28 2.64
CA ARG A 263 31.90 9.90 2.76
C ARG A 263 31.23 10.85 3.76
N TYR A 264 30.34 11.73 3.28
CA TYR A 264 29.36 12.36 4.16
C TYR A 264 28.46 11.26 4.72
N GLN A 265 28.63 10.96 6.02
CA GLN A 265 27.63 10.23 6.78
C GLN A 265 26.39 11.11 6.90
N ASP A 266 25.21 10.51 6.70
CA ASP A 266 23.89 11.11 6.91
C ASP A 266 23.88 12.09 8.10
N ALA A 267 23.98 13.38 7.79
CA ALA A 267 23.71 14.42 8.77
C ALA A 267 22.20 14.38 9.02
N ALA A 268 21.80 13.65 10.06
CA ALA A 268 20.43 13.63 10.54
C ALA A 268 20.00 15.08 10.82
N TRP A 269 19.17 15.61 9.92
CA TRP A 269 18.51 16.90 10.11
C TRP A 269 17.83 16.90 11.48
N GLN A 270 18.25 17.80 12.37
CA GLN A 270 17.55 18.07 13.61
C GLN A 270 16.65 19.30 13.40
N PRO A 271 15.35 19.23 13.70
CA PRO A 271 14.49 20.40 13.62
C PRO A 271 15.03 21.49 14.56
N PRO A 272 14.85 22.79 14.22
CA PRO A 272 15.21 23.87 15.12
C PRO A 272 14.53 23.67 16.49
N ILE A 273 15.30 23.72 17.58
CA ILE A 273 14.80 23.49 18.96
C ILE A 273 13.61 24.41 19.31
N ASN A 274 13.59 25.62 18.74
CA ASN A 274 12.51 26.59 18.93
C ASN A 274 11.15 26.13 18.36
N LEU A 275 11.15 25.17 17.42
CA LEU A 275 9.97 24.66 16.72
C LEU A 275 9.26 23.53 17.50
N LEU A 276 10.01 22.73 18.26
CA LEU A 276 9.42 21.77 19.21
C LEU A 276 8.82 22.47 20.45
N GLN A 277 9.27 23.69 20.74
CA GLN A 277 8.74 24.51 21.83
C GLN A 277 7.44 25.22 21.44
N SER A 278 7.25 25.60 20.18
CA SER A 278 5.98 26.17 19.67
C SER A 278 4.89 25.11 19.40
N LEU A 279 5.28 23.86 19.17
CA LEU A 279 4.35 22.71 19.04
C LEU A 279 3.95 22.08 20.38
N ARG A 280 4.55 22.52 21.51
CA ARG A 280 3.97 22.28 22.84
C ARG A 280 2.76 23.19 23.02
N VAL A 281 1.66 22.82 22.37
CA VAL A 281 0.33 23.26 22.79
C VAL A 281 0.18 22.85 24.26
N ASP A 282 -0.16 23.80 25.13
CA ASP A 282 -0.38 23.59 26.56
C ASP A 282 -1.24 22.34 26.80
N SER A 283 -0.61 21.26 27.26
CA SER A 283 -1.31 20.04 27.67
C SER A 283 -2.28 20.29 28.83
N ASP A 284 -2.16 21.45 29.48
CA ASP A 284 -2.99 21.86 30.61
C ASP A 284 -4.29 22.56 30.16
N ALA A 285 -4.37 23.07 28.92
CA ALA A 285 -5.58 23.70 28.39
C ALA A 285 -6.67 22.68 27.99
N TRP A 286 -6.32 21.41 27.83
CA TRP A 286 -7.27 20.32 27.56
C TRP A 286 -7.77 19.59 28.81
N SER A 287 -7.25 19.93 30.00
CA SER A 287 -7.55 19.21 31.24
C SER A 287 -8.68 19.83 32.09
N SER A 288 -9.16 21.05 31.81
CA SER A 288 -10.12 21.74 32.69
C SER A 288 -11.60 21.58 32.32
N ASP A 289 -11.92 21.22 31.07
CA ASP A 289 -13.32 21.20 30.62
C ASP A 289 -13.99 19.81 30.66
N PHE A 290 -13.28 18.78 31.14
CA PHE A 290 -13.77 17.41 31.23
C PHE A 290 -13.82 16.84 32.66
N ARG A 291 -14.12 17.67 33.67
CA ARG A 291 -14.43 17.22 35.03
C ARG A 291 -15.84 17.64 35.48
N GLU A 292 -16.80 16.80 35.06
CA GLU A 292 -18.09 16.42 35.68
C GLU A 292 -19.12 17.50 36.11
N PRO A 293 -20.43 17.15 36.06
CA PRO A 293 -21.03 16.55 37.26
C PRO A 293 -21.92 15.33 36.94
N PHE A 294 -21.43 14.11 37.21
CA PHE A 294 -22.32 13.00 37.56
C PHE A 294 -22.41 12.89 39.08
N SER A 295 -23.12 13.85 39.68
CA SER A 295 -23.62 13.74 41.05
C SER A 295 -25.14 13.77 41.02
N ASN A 296 -25.78 12.59 41.07
CA ASN A 296 -26.98 12.30 41.88
C ASN A 296 -27.62 10.96 41.48
N ALA A 297 -27.40 9.91 42.29
CA ALA A 297 -28.44 8.94 42.65
C ALA A 297 -27.96 7.98 43.77
N ARG A 298 -28.21 8.42 45.00
CA ARG A 298 -28.63 7.67 46.20
C ARG A 298 -28.24 6.19 46.35
N SER A 299 -27.33 5.97 47.30
CA SER A 299 -27.43 5.04 48.43
C SER A 299 -28.84 4.48 48.71
N HIS A 300 -28.96 3.14 48.66
CA HIS A 300 -29.65 2.38 49.70
C HIS A 300 -28.82 1.13 50.07
N ARG A 301 -28.21 1.17 51.24
CA ARG A 301 -27.81 -0.01 52.02
C ARG A 301 -29.07 -0.78 52.42
N HIS A 302 -29.08 -2.10 52.29
CA HIS A 302 -29.44 -2.95 53.41
C HIS A 302 -28.82 -4.35 53.34
N ASN A 303 -28.21 -4.70 54.49
CA ASN A 303 -27.76 -6.02 54.91
C ASN A 303 -28.86 -7.08 54.74
N SER A 304 -28.47 -8.30 54.42
CA SER A 304 -28.35 -9.36 55.45
C SER A 304 -27.89 -10.66 54.80
N GLY A 305 -26.87 -11.26 55.41
CA GLY A 305 -26.48 -12.62 55.09
C GLY A 305 -27.54 -13.62 55.50
N LYS A 306 -27.58 -14.75 54.79
CA LYS A 306 -28.03 -16.03 55.32
C LYS A 306 -27.30 -17.14 54.58
N THR A 307 -26.40 -17.77 55.30
CA THR A 307 -26.06 -19.19 55.20
C THR A 307 -27.35 -20.01 55.18
N ILE A 308 -27.39 -21.08 54.39
CA ILE A 308 -27.92 -22.42 54.75
C ILE A 308 -27.39 -23.41 53.72
N SER A 309 -26.82 -24.49 54.24
CA SER A 309 -26.43 -25.72 53.56
C SER A 309 -27.67 -26.56 53.23
N ILE A 310 -27.68 -27.22 52.06
CA ILE A 310 -27.82 -28.69 51.87
C ILE A 310 -26.97 -29.05 50.66
#